data_AF-A0A4X2KHT2-F1
#
_entry.id   AF-A0A4X2KHT2-F1
#
_cell.length_a   1.000
_cell.length_b   1.000
_cell.length_c   1.000
_cell.angle_alpha   90.00
_cell.angle_beta   90.00
_cell.angle_gamma   90.00
#
_symmetry.space_group_name_H-M   'P 1'
#
loop_
_entity.id
_entity.type
_entity.pdbx_description
1 polymer ?
#
loop_
_entity_poly.entity_id
_entity_poly.type
_entity_poly.pdbx_seq_one_letter_code
_entity_poly.pdbx_strand_id
1 'polypeptide(L)'
;MHSEMVQNIWMDYLVFANTRAVGSKNKVQEFKIFTDLVNRCLMTVPTRYPIPFSTADYWTNYEFHNRVIFFYLSCVPKSQHSKILERFCSNMPTNPGLALRLLQQEWEESNVQILKLQAKMFTYNIPTCLAIWKIAIAAESFLKGQREVHHLYQRAFQKLPLCATLWKDQLLFEASGGGKTDNLRKLVSKCQEIGVSLNELLNLNIYKTESKNH
;
A
#
# COMPACT_ATOMS: atom_id res chain seq x y z
N MET A 1 -3.22 -11.00 25.24
CA MET A 1 -3.56 -12.40 25.54
C MET A 1 -4.97 -12.78 25.07
N HIS A 2 -6.07 -12.19 25.56
CA HIS A 2 -7.42 -12.58 25.09
C HIS A 2 -7.67 -12.36 23.58
N SER A 3 -7.25 -11.21 23.02
CA SER A 3 -7.43 -10.92 21.59
C SER A 3 -6.71 -11.94 20.69
N GLU A 4 -5.50 -12.36 21.06
CA GLU A 4 -4.69 -13.30 20.28
C GLU A 4 -5.28 -14.71 20.32
N MET A 5 -5.77 -15.15 21.48
CA MET A 5 -6.46 -16.44 21.61
C MET A 5 -7.71 -16.50 20.71
N VAL A 6 -8.52 -15.45 20.68
CA VAL A 6 -9.71 -15.37 19.80
C VAL A 6 -9.32 -15.41 18.33
N GLN A 7 -8.26 -14.69 17.94
CA GLN A 7 -7.74 -14.71 16.57
C GLN A 7 -7.27 -16.12 16.16
N ASN A 8 -6.58 -16.84 17.06
CA ASN A 8 -6.13 -18.20 16.78
C ASN A 8 -7.32 -19.18 16.64
N ILE A 9 -8.31 -19.11 17.53
CA ILE A 9 -9.53 -19.93 17.44
C ILE A 9 -10.26 -19.69 16.11
N TRP A 10 -10.36 -18.42 15.68
CA TRP A 10 -10.95 -18.09 14.38
C TRP A 10 -10.17 -18.73 13.23
N MET A 11 -8.84 -18.63 13.23
CA MET A 11 -8.02 -19.24 12.17
C MET A 11 -8.18 -20.76 12.14
N ASP A 12 -8.13 -21.43 13.29
CA ASP A 12 -8.31 -22.88 13.38
C ASP A 12 -9.68 -23.31 12.86
N TYR A 13 -10.73 -22.56 13.22
CA TYR A 13 -12.09 -22.82 12.75
C TYR A 13 -12.25 -22.59 11.25
N LEU A 14 -11.63 -21.55 10.69
CA LEU A 14 -11.64 -21.28 9.25
C LEU A 14 -10.90 -22.37 8.46
N VAL A 15 -9.77 -22.86 8.97
CA VAL A 15 -9.04 -24.00 8.37
C VAL A 15 -9.92 -25.24 8.37
N PHE A 16 -10.53 -25.58 9.50
CA PHE A 16 -11.45 -26.70 9.60
C PHE A 16 -12.64 -26.58 8.63
N ALA A 17 -13.27 -25.40 8.56
CA ALA A 17 -14.39 -25.15 7.65
C ALA A 17 -13.99 -25.30 6.17
N ASN A 18 -12.80 -24.84 5.81
CA ASN A 18 -12.27 -25.02 4.45
C ASN A 18 -12.04 -26.51 4.12
N THR A 19 -11.41 -27.27 5.03
CA THR A 19 -11.20 -28.72 4.85
C THR A 19 -12.53 -29.45 4.65
N ARG A 20 -13.57 -29.06 5.40
CA ARG A 20 -14.93 -29.61 5.24
C ARG A 20 -15.54 -29.24 3.88
N ALA A 21 -15.38 -28.00 3.43
CA ALA A 21 -15.90 -27.54 2.15
C ALA A 21 -15.25 -28.27 0.96
N VAL A 22 -13.94 -28.49 1.02
CA VAL A 22 -13.19 -29.20 -0.03
C VAL A 22 -13.60 -30.68 -0.13
N GLY A 23 -13.84 -31.34 1.01
CA GLY A 23 -14.27 -32.74 1.09
C GLY A 23 -15.76 -32.98 0.82
N SER A 24 -16.56 -31.94 0.67
CA SER A 24 -18.02 -32.06 0.50
C SER A 24 -18.43 -32.47 -0.91
N LYS A 25 -19.51 -33.25 -1.02
CA LYS A 25 -20.19 -33.55 -2.29
C LYS A 25 -20.87 -32.31 -2.89
N ASN A 26 -21.32 -31.38 -2.06
CA ASN A 26 -21.93 -30.13 -2.48
C ASN A 26 -20.99 -28.94 -2.27
N LYS A 27 -19.95 -28.87 -3.09
CA LYS A 27 -18.88 -27.88 -2.99
C LYS A 27 -19.38 -26.44 -3.07
N VAL A 28 -20.37 -26.16 -3.92
CA VAL A 28 -20.88 -24.79 -4.13
C VAL A 28 -21.56 -24.25 -2.87
N GLN A 29 -22.44 -25.04 -2.25
CA GLN A 29 -23.15 -24.63 -1.05
C GLN A 29 -22.21 -24.48 0.15
N GLU A 30 -21.32 -25.45 0.37
CA GLU A 30 -20.36 -25.37 1.47
C GLU A 30 -19.39 -24.21 1.29
N PHE A 31 -18.96 -23.93 0.06
CA PHE A 31 -18.09 -22.78 -0.20
C PHE A 31 -18.80 -21.45 0.09
N LYS A 32 -20.10 -21.34 -0.21
CA LYS A 32 -20.90 -20.16 0.16
C LYS A 32 -20.96 -19.98 1.68
N ILE A 33 -21.15 -21.07 2.43
CA ILE A 33 -21.13 -21.06 3.90
C ILE A 33 -19.75 -20.64 4.42
N PHE A 34 -18.68 -21.16 3.82
CA PHE A 34 -17.31 -20.77 4.14
C PHE A 34 -17.05 -19.28 3.88
N THR A 35 -17.47 -18.75 2.73
CA THR A 35 -17.37 -17.32 2.43
C THR A 35 -18.14 -16.48 3.45
N ASP A 36 -19.34 -16.90 3.86
CA ASP A 36 -20.11 -16.20 4.90
C ASP A 36 -19.37 -16.20 6.24
N LEU A 37 -18.78 -17.34 6.61
CA LEU A 37 -18.00 -17.48 7.83
C LEU A 37 -16.76 -16.57 7.86
N VAL A 38 -16.04 -16.44 6.74
CA VAL A 38 -14.93 -15.50 6.59
C VAL A 38 -15.40 -14.06 6.80
N ASN A 39 -16.52 -13.68 6.20
CA ASN A 39 -17.07 -12.34 6.40
C ASN A 39 -17.47 -12.09 7.87
N ARG A 40 -18.09 -13.07 8.55
CA ARG A 40 -18.40 -12.97 9.98
C ARG A 40 -17.15 -12.83 10.84
N CYS A 41 -16.08 -13.57 10.54
CA CYS A 41 -14.80 -13.45 11.22
C CYS A 41 -14.25 -12.01 11.12
N LEU A 42 -14.20 -11.46 9.90
CA LEU A 42 -13.70 -10.10 9.65
C LEU A 42 -14.53 -9.01 10.33
N MET A 43 -15.85 -9.22 10.46
CA MET A 43 -16.76 -8.25 11.11
C MET A 43 -16.75 -8.34 12.64
N THR A 44 -16.34 -9.47 13.22
CA THR A 44 -16.39 -9.70 14.68
C THR A 44 -15.08 -9.38 15.38
N VAL A 45 -13.94 -9.55 14.71
CA VAL A 45 -12.65 -9.22 15.29
C VAL A 45 -12.39 -7.71 15.13
N PRO A 46 -12.14 -6.97 16.23
CA PRO A 46 -11.92 -5.54 16.18
C PRO A 46 -10.62 -5.19 15.45
N THR A 47 -10.65 -4.10 14.69
CA THR A 47 -9.47 -3.52 14.04
C THR A 47 -8.96 -2.28 14.77
N ARG A 48 -9.75 -1.70 15.67
CA ARG A 48 -9.41 -0.50 16.43
C ARG A 48 -9.15 -0.84 17.89
N TYR A 49 -8.02 -0.39 18.38
CA TYR A 49 -7.53 -0.63 19.73
C TYR A 49 -7.29 0.72 20.42
N PRO A 50 -7.68 0.88 21.69
CA PRO A 50 -7.43 2.12 22.42
C PRO A 50 -5.92 2.33 22.60
N ILE A 51 -5.46 3.57 22.44
CA ILE A 51 -4.08 3.94 22.71
C ILE A 51 -3.89 4.02 24.24
N PRO A 52 -2.77 3.51 24.80
CA PRO A 52 -2.51 3.67 26.23
C PRO A 52 -2.61 5.14 26.66
N PHE A 53 -3.31 5.40 27.75
CA PHE A 53 -3.46 6.73 28.36
C PHE A 53 -4.23 7.77 27.51
N SER A 54 -4.88 7.38 26.40
CA SER A 54 -5.85 8.22 25.67
C SER A 54 -7.16 7.46 25.47
N THR A 55 -8.25 8.02 25.99
CA THR A 55 -9.61 7.46 25.78
C THR A 55 -10.27 7.96 24.51
N ALA A 56 -9.70 8.97 23.86
CA ALA A 56 -10.21 9.59 22.64
C ALA A 56 -9.58 9.00 21.37
N ASP A 57 -8.37 8.43 21.48
CA ASP A 57 -7.59 7.99 20.32
C ASP A 57 -7.52 6.46 20.20
N TYR A 58 -7.52 6.00 18.94
CA TYR A 58 -7.46 4.59 18.61
C TYR A 58 -6.35 4.32 17.60
N TRP A 59 -5.62 3.24 17.83
CA TRP A 59 -4.74 2.63 16.84
C TRP A 59 -5.53 1.64 15.99
N THR A 60 -5.35 1.68 14.68
CA THR A 60 -5.97 0.69 13.78
C THR A 60 -4.94 -0.37 13.36
N ASN A 61 -5.24 -1.65 13.60
CA ASN A 61 -4.43 -2.78 13.19
C ASN A 61 -5.27 -3.75 12.33
N TYR A 62 -4.78 -4.04 11.12
CA TYR A 62 -5.40 -4.97 10.16
C TYR A 62 -4.60 -6.26 9.97
N GLU A 63 -3.58 -6.53 10.78
CA GLU A 63 -2.70 -7.69 10.62
C GLU A 63 -3.49 -9.01 10.58
N PHE A 64 -4.40 -9.20 11.53
CA PHE A 64 -5.28 -10.37 11.56
C PHE A 64 -6.18 -10.45 10.33
N HIS A 65 -6.85 -9.35 9.95
CA HIS A 65 -7.72 -9.29 8.77
C HIS A 65 -6.94 -9.62 7.50
N ASN A 66 -5.71 -9.12 7.37
CA ASN A 66 -4.82 -9.42 6.25
C ASN A 66 -4.44 -10.90 6.21
N ARG A 67 -4.22 -11.54 7.37
CA ARG A 67 -3.98 -13.00 7.47
C ARG A 67 -5.20 -13.81 7.04
N VAL A 68 -6.39 -13.43 7.51
CA VAL A 68 -7.66 -14.10 7.13
C VAL A 68 -7.94 -13.96 5.64
N ILE A 69 -7.78 -12.75 5.08
CA ILE A 69 -7.98 -12.50 3.64
C ILE A 69 -6.96 -13.28 2.82
N PHE A 70 -5.69 -13.33 3.24
CA PHE A 70 -4.67 -14.11 2.55
C PHE A 70 -5.01 -15.60 2.53
N PHE A 71 -5.45 -16.15 3.67
CA PHE A 71 -5.94 -17.52 3.74
C PHE A 71 -7.13 -17.73 2.81
N TYR A 72 -8.14 -16.86 2.84
CA TYR A 72 -9.31 -16.98 1.97
C TYR A 72 -8.96 -16.94 0.47
N LEU A 73 -8.05 -16.05 0.06
CA LEU A 73 -7.58 -15.97 -1.33
C LEU A 73 -6.87 -17.26 -1.77
N SER A 74 -6.17 -17.95 -0.86
CA SER A 74 -5.55 -19.25 -1.17
C SER A 74 -6.58 -20.35 -1.48
N CYS A 75 -7.83 -20.20 -1.00
CA CYS A 75 -8.93 -21.12 -1.24
C CYS A 75 -9.74 -20.79 -2.51
N VAL A 76 -9.48 -19.65 -3.16
CA VAL A 76 -10.26 -19.16 -4.31
C VAL A 76 -9.38 -19.14 -5.57
N PRO A 77 -9.92 -19.44 -6.77
CA PRO A 77 -9.19 -19.25 -8.03
C PRO A 77 -8.71 -17.81 -8.24
N LYS A 78 -7.49 -17.65 -8.78
CA LYS A 78 -6.87 -16.34 -9.05
C LYS A 78 -7.75 -15.41 -9.90
N SER A 79 -8.54 -15.96 -10.82
CA SER A 79 -9.45 -15.18 -11.68
C SER A 79 -10.53 -14.40 -10.92
N GLN A 80 -10.77 -14.72 -9.65
CA GLN A 80 -11.74 -14.01 -8.81
C GLN A 80 -11.07 -13.08 -7.78
N HIS A 81 -9.74 -13.05 -7.71
CA HIS A 81 -9.01 -12.34 -6.67
C HIS A 81 -9.23 -10.83 -6.75
N SER A 82 -9.14 -10.22 -7.93
CA SER A 82 -9.39 -8.77 -8.11
C SER A 82 -10.75 -8.35 -7.53
N LYS A 83 -11.85 -8.97 -7.99
CA LYS A 83 -13.21 -8.68 -7.51
C LYS A 83 -13.40 -8.87 -6.00
N ILE A 84 -12.77 -9.89 -5.42
CA ILE A 84 -12.83 -10.15 -3.98
C ILE A 84 -12.06 -9.09 -3.19
N LEU A 85 -10.86 -8.74 -3.66
CA LEU A 85 -10.02 -7.71 -3.07
C LEU A 85 -10.70 -6.35 -3.12
N GLU A 86 -11.34 -5.98 -4.23
CA GLU A 86 -12.15 -4.76 -4.36
C GLU A 86 -13.24 -4.70 -3.29
N ARG A 87 -14.00 -5.79 -3.12
CA ARG A 87 -15.06 -5.87 -2.10
C ARG A 87 -14.50 -5.68 -0.69
N PHE A 88 -13.38 -6.31 -0.36
CA PHE A 88 -12.76 -6.12 0.95
C PHE A 88 -12.21 -4.70 1.13
N CYS A 89 -11.67 -4.07 0.07
CA CYS A 89 -11.20 -2.69 0.09
C CYS A 89 -12.35 -1.71 0.35
N SER A 90 -13.54 -1.96 -0.21
CA SER A 90 -14.74 -1.16 0.10
C SER A 90 -15.14 -1.27 1.58
N ASN A 91 -15.00 -2.44 2.18
CA ASN A 91 -15.33 -2.66 3.60
C ASN A 91 -14.27 -2.11 4.56
N MET A 92 -13.00 -2.07 4.14
CA MET A 92 -11.86 -1.66 4.95
C MET A 92 -10.99 -0.64 4.19
N PRO A 93 -11.50 0.58 3.92
CA PRO A 93 -10.85 1.55 3.03
C PRO A 93 -9.52 2.09 3.58
N THR A 94 -9.30 2.00 4.89
CA THR A 94 -8.09 2.46 5.58
C THR A 94 -7.03 1.36 5.76
N ASN A 95 -7.19 0.20 5.13
CA ASN A 95 -6.24 -0.92 5.23
C ASN A 95 -5.14 -0.84 4.13
N PRO A 96 -3.90 -0.44 4.46
CA PRO A 96 -2.83 -0.31 3.48
C PRO A 96 -2.40 -1.65 2.88
N GLY A 97 -2.36 -2.71 3.69
CA GLY A 97 -1.90 -4.03 3.23
C GLY A 97 -2.82 -4.62 2.16
N LEU A 98 -4.12 -4.41 2.34
CA LEU A 98 -5.12 -4.84 1.35
C LEU A 98 -5.09 -3.98 0.08
N ALA A 99 -4.99 -2.66 0.23
CA ALA A 99 -4.87 -1.74 -0.90
C ALA A 99 -3.66 -2.07 -1.78
N LEU A 100 -2.48 -2.28 -1.17
CA LEU A 100 -1.27 -2.65 -1.90
C LEU A 100 -1.41 -3.98 -2.65
N ARG A 101 -2.11 -4.96 -2.06
CA ARG A 101 -2.36 -6.25 -2.70
C ARG A 101 -3.30 -6.14 -3.89
N LEU A 102 -4.35 -5.33 -3.80
CA LEU A 102 -5.22 -5.04 -4.94
C LEU A 102 -4.43 -4.37 -6.08
N LEU A 103 -3.61 -3.36 -5.76
CA LEU A 103 -2.77 -2.69 -6.76
C LEU A 103 -1.78 -3.66 -7.42
N GLN A 104 -1.18 -4.58 -6.66
CA GLN A 104 -0.31 -5.61 -7.22
C GLN A 104 -1.09 -6.54 -8.19
N GLN A 105 -2.30 -6.97 -7.81
CA GLN A 105 -3.14 -7.82 -8.64
C GLN A 105 -3.50 -7.14 -9.97
N GLU A 106 -3.92 -5.87 -9.94
CA GLU A 106 -4.25 -5.11 -11.15
C GLU A 106 -3.03 -4.88 -12.06
N TRP A 107 -1.84 -4.78 -11.48
CA TRP A 107 -0.59 -4.72 -12.24
C TRP A 107 -0.30 -6.06 -12.96
N GLU A 108 -0.44 -7.19 -12.26
CA GLU A 108 -0.28 -8.53 -12.84
C GLU A 108 -1.29 -8.79 -13.96
N GLU A 109 -2.51 -8.27 -13.84
CA GLU A 109 -3.57 -8.36 -14.85
C GLU A 109 -3.43 -7.33 -16.00
N SER A 110 -2.39 -6.50 -16.00
CA SER A 110 -2.11 -5.45 -17.00
C SER A 110 -3.21 -4.37 -17.12
N ASN A 111 -4.00 -4.16 -16.07
CA ASN A 111 -5.10 -3.18 -16.02
C ASN A 111 -4.59 -1.79 -15.59
N VAL A 112 -3.67 -1.20 -16.36
CA VAL A 112 -2.95 0.04 -15.97
C VAL A 112 -3.88 1.24 -15.68
N GLN A 113 -5.02 1.36 -16.38
CA GLN A 113 -5.97 2.45 -16.13
C GLN A 113 -6.73 2.28 -14.81
N ILE A 114 -7.13 1.06 -14.48
CA ILE A 114 -7.80 0.73 -13.21
C ILE A 114 -6.80 0.92 -12.06
N LEU A 115 -5.57 0.43 -12.22
CA LEU A 115 -4.47 0.63 -11.29
C LEU A 115 -4.27 2.11 -10.97
N LYS A 116 -4.20 2.98 -11.99
CA LYS A 116 -4.08 4.42 -11.82
C LYS A 116 -5.24 5.00 -11.00
N LEU A 117 -6.48 4.67 -11.36
CA LEU A 117 -7.67 5.19 -10.68
C LEU A 117 -7.69 4.77 -9.21
N GLN A 118 -7.48 3.48 -8.95
CA GLN A 118 -7.47 2.92 -7.60
C GLN A 118 -6.31 3.48 -6.77
N ALA A 119 -5.09 3.56 -7.32
CA ALA A 119 -3.95 4.13 -6.63
C ALA A 119 -4.22 5.58 -6.22
N LYS A 120 -4.78 6.39 -7.14
CA LYS A 120 -5.18 7.77 -6.86
C LYS A 120 -6.23 7.84 -5.76
N MET A 121 -7.26 6.99 -5.78
CA MET A 121 -8.25 6.90 -4.70
C MET A 121 -7.61 6.56 -3.35
N PHE A 122 -6.69 5.59 -3.31
CA PHE A 122 -6.03 5.21 -2.07
C PHE A 122 -5.13 6.30 -1.48
N THR A 123 -4.58 7.21 -2.29
CA THR A 123 -3.85 8.37 -1.74
C THR A 123 -4.72 9.27 -0.86
N TYR A 124 -6.04 9.29 -1.07
CA TYR A 124 -6.98 10.03 -0.23
C TYR A 124 -7.34 9.26 1.05
N ASN A 125 -7.56 7.95 0.93
CA ASN A 125 -7.98 7.11 2.06
C ASN A 125 -6.83 6.79 3.02
N ILE A 126 -5.60 6.68 2.50
CA ILE A 126 -4.41 6.25 3.25
C ILE A 126 -3.23 7.18 2.94
N PRO A 127 -3.32 8.47 3.27
CA PRO A 127 -2.34 9.48 2.86
C PRO A 127 -0.96 9.28 3.51
N THR A 128 -0.85 8.50 4.57
CA THR A 128 0.40 8.21 5.28
C THR A 128 1.21 7.07 4.66
N CYS A 129 0.64 6.31 3.72
CA CYS A 129 1.32 5.16 3.12
C CYS A 129 2.18 5.58 1.92
N LEU A 130 3.51 5.60 2.12
CA LEU A 130 4.50 5.94 1.08
C LEU A 130 4.37 5.05 -0.17
N ALA A 131 4.18 3.74 0.00
CA ALA A 131 4.14 2.80 -1.11
C ALA A 131 3.01 3.11 -2.09
N ILE A 132 1.83 3.51 -1.59
CA ILE A 132 0.68 3.89 -2.41
C ILE A 132 0.99 5.15 -3.24
N TRP A 133 1.64 6.15 -2.64
CA TRP A 133 2.10 7.34 -3.36
C TRP A 133 3.07 7.00 -4.49
N LYS A 134 4.06 6.15 -4.22
CA LYS A 134 5.04 5.72 -5.23
C LYS A 134 4.38 4.97 -6.38
N ILE A 135 3.43 4.08 -6.09
CA ILE A 135 2.67 3.35 -7.12
C ILE A 135 1.83 4.32 -7.96
N ALA A 136 1.11 5.26 -7.32
CA ALA A 136 0.30 6.24 -8.04
C ALA A 136 1.15 7.12 -8.98
N ILE A 137 2.32 7.58 -8.51
CA ILE A 137 3.25 8.37 -9.30
C ILE A 137 3.84 7.56 -10.45
N ALA A 138 4.24 6.31 -10.20
CA ALA A 138 4.78 5.42 -11.24
C ALA A 138 3.73 5.12 -12.32
N ALA A 139 2.48 4.86 -11.92
CA ALA A 139 1.36 4.62 -12.85
C ALA A 139 1.08 5.84 -13.74
N GLU A 140 1.09 7.06 -13.19
CA GLU A 140 0.93 8.29 -13.97
C GLU A 140 2.13 8.59 -14.88
N SER A 141 3.35 8.28 -14.42
CA SER A 141 4.57 8.44 -15.20
C SER A 141 4.57 7.50 -16.42
N PHE A 142 4.09 6.26 -16.24
CA PHE A 142 3.94 5.29 -17.32
C PHE A 142 2.98 5.78 -18.42
N LEU A 143 1.92 6.50 -18.02
CA LEU A 143 0.94 7.09 -18.93
C LEU A 143 1.36 8.47 -19.49
N LYS A 144 2.64 8.85 -19.32
CA LYS A 144 3.23 10.12 -19.79
C LYS A 144 2.54 11.39 -19.25
N GLY A 145 1.86 11.27 -18.10
CA GLY A 145 1.17 12.37 -17.43
C GLY A 145 2.11 13.29 -16.65
N GLN A 146 3.05 13.96 -17.32
CA GLN A 146 4.08 14.79 -16.66
C GLN A 146 3.48 15.79 -15.66
N ARG A 147 2.44 16.55 -16.04
CA ARG A 147 1.78 17.52 -15.15
C ARG A 147 1.12 16.86 -13.93
N GLU A 148 0.46 15.73 -14.13
CA GLU A 148 -0.19 14.99 -13.04
C GLU A 148 0.84 14.44 -12.04
N VAL A 149 2.00 14.00 -12.52
CA VAL A 149 3.10 13.56 -11.65
C VAL A 149 3.57 14.70 -10.73
N HIS A 150 3.75 15.91 -11.25
CA HIS A 150 4.11 17.07 -10.41
C HIS A 150 3.03 17.36 -9.36
N HIS A 151 1.75 17.30 -9.74
CA HIS A 151 0.64 17.50 -8.79
C HIS A 151 0.60 16.41 -7.71
N LEU A 152 0.90 15.16 -8.06
CA LEU A 152 0.99 14.06 -7.09
C LEU A 152 2.15 14.25 -6.13
N TYR A 153 3.33 14.64 -6.59
CA TYR A 153 4.46 14.95 -5.70
C TYR A 153 4.15 16.10 -4.74
N GLN A 154 3.55 17.19 -5.24
CA GLN A 154 3.13 18.32 -4.40
C GLN A 154 2.17 17.88 -3.29
N ARG A 155 1.19 17.04 -3.63
CA ARG A 155 0.25 16.47 -2.65
C ARG A 155 0.91 15.50 -1.69
N ALA A 156 1.82 14.66 -2.18
CA ALA A 156 2.55 13.71 -1.36
C ALA A 156 3.38 14.45 -0.29
N PHE A 157 4.05 15.56 -0.63
CA PHE A 157 4.80 16.35 0.36
C PHE A 157 3.94 17.09 1.37
N GLN A 158 2.69 17.44 1.04
CA GLN A 158 1.76 17.98 2.05
C GLN A 158 1.43 16.93 3.13
N LYS A 159 1.50 15.64 2.80
CA LYS A 159 1.15 14.53 3.72
C LYS A 159 2.38 13.87 4.34
N LEU A 160 3.49 13.80 3.62
CA LEU A 160 4.74 13.14 4.00
C LEU A 160 5.94 14.07 3.78
N PRO A 161 6.00 15.25 4.44
CA PRO A 161 7.04 16.26 4.18
C PRO A 161 8.46 15.78 4.53
N LEU A 162 8.59 14.90 5.53
CA LEU A 162 9.88 14.42 6.02
C LEU A 162 10.41 13.20 5.25
N CYS A 163 9.74 12.77 4.19
CA CYS A 163 10.08 11.54 3.49
C CYS A 163 11.22 11.74 2.46
N ALA A 164 12.46 11.46 2.86
CA ALA A 164 13.66 11.64 2.04
C ALA A 164 13.65 10.85 0.71
N THR A 165 12.92 9.74 0.64
CA THR A 165 12.80 8.94 -0.59
C THR A 165 11.94 9.66 -1.64
N LEU A 166 10.84 10.31 -1.24
CA LEU A 166 10.00 11.08 -2.17
C LEU A 166 10.74 12.28 -2.76
N TRP A 167 11.53 12.98 -1.93
CA TRP A 167 12.37 14.09 -2.38
C TRP A 167 13.38 13.65 -3.45
N LYS A 168 14.01 12.49 -3.27
CA LYS A 168 14.91 11.93 -4.29
C LYS A 168 14.19 11.50 -5.54
N ASP A 169 13.07 10.79 -5.41
CA ASP A 169 12.30 10.32 -6.55
C ASP A 169 11.91 11.52 -7.45
N GLN A 170 11.51 12.66 -6.85
CA GLN A 170 11.22 13.87 -7.62
C GLN A 170 12.48 14.51 -8.25
N LEU A 171 13.61 14.58 -7.53
CA LEU A 171 14.85 15.11 -8.10
C LEU A 171 15.30 14.30 -9.32
N LEU A 172 15.23 12.97 -9.24
CA LEU A 172 15.57 12.08 -10.34
C LEU A 172 14.59 12.24 -11.51
N PHE A 173 13.30 12.38 -11.22
CA PHE A 173 12.28 12.63 -12.25
C PHE A 173 12.55 13.93 -13.02
N GLU A 174 12.77 15.04 -12.32
CA GLU A 174 13.09 16.35 -12.91
C GLU A 174 14.41 16.34 -13.69
N ALA A 175 15.44 15.64 -13.17
CA ALA A 175 16.71 15.48 -13.86
C ALA A 175 16.55 14.66 -15.16
N SER A 176 15.75 13.60 -15.14
CA SER A 176 15.48 12.77 -16.32
C SER A 176 14.64 13.48 -17.40
N GLY A 177 13.79 14.43 -16.99
CA GLY A 177 12.96 15.23 -17.89
C GLY A 177 13.67 16.39 -18.58
N GLY A 178 14.99 16.55 -18.39
CA GLY A 178 15.74 17.70 -18.89
C GLY A 178 15.41 19.00 -18.15
N GLY A 179 15.01 18.90 -16.88
CA GLY A 179 14.54 20.02 -16.08
C GLY A 179 15.55 21.17 -16.01
N LYS A 180 15.05 22.40 -16.03
CA LYS A 180 15.86 23.60 -15.84
C LYS A 180 16.55 23.52 -14.48
N THR A 181 17.87 23.71 -14.45
CA THR A 181 18.72 23.67 -13.25
C THR A 181 18.19 24.54 -12.09
N ASP A 182 17.43 25.58 -12.41
CA ASP A 182 16.81 26.47 -11.43
C ASP A 182 15.69 25.81 -10.62
N ASN A 183 14.92 24.89 -11.22
CA ASN A 183 13.87 24.15 -10.51
C ASN A 183 14.50 23.13 -9.56
N LEU A 184 15.56 22.45 -10.00
CA LEU A 184 16.34 21.53 -9.16
C LEU A 184 16.95 22.27 -7.96
N ARG A 185 17.53 23.45 -8.19
CA ARG A 185 18.10 24.28 -7.11
C ARG A 185 17.05 24.69 -6.08
N LYS A 186 15.87 25.15 -6.53
CA LYS A 186 14.75 25.48 -5.63
C LYS A 186 14.27 24.27 -4.82
N LEU A 187 14.23 23.09 -5.43
CA LEU A 187 13.80 21.87 -4.75
C LEU A 187 14.80 21.44 -3.68
N VAL A 188 16.10 21.53 -3.96
CA VAL A 188 17.17 21.26 -3.00
C VAL A 188 17.12 22.23 -1.82
N SER A 189 16.95 23.53 -2.08
CA SER A 189 16.80 24.53 -1.01
C SER A 189 15.61 24.23 -0.11
N LYS A 190 14.45 23.89 -0.69
CA LYS A 190 13.24 23.53 0.08
C LYS A 190 13.43 22.25 0.91
N CYS A 191 14.18 21.29 0.39
CA CYS A 191 14.51 20.05 1.11
C CYS A 191 15.40 20.34 2.34
N GLN A 192 16.39 21.24 2.18
CA GLN A 192 17.26 21.69 3.26
C GLN A 192 16.49 22.50 4.33
N GLU A 193 15.56 23.36 3.93
CA GLU A 193 14.68 24.12 4.86
C GLU A 193 13.83 23.21 5.74
N ILE A 194 13.34 22.09 5.19
CA ILE A 194 12.51 21.12 5.91
C ILE A 194 13.38 20.18 6.78
N GLY A 195 14.70 20.29 6.71
CA GLY A 195 15.64 19.49 7.50
C GLY A 195 15.81 18.05 7.02
N VAL A 196 15.44 17.75 5.76
CA VAL A 196 15.60 16.42 5.19
C VAL A 196 17.01 16.27 4.63
N SER A 197 17.87 15.51 5.31
CA SER A 197 19.23 15.22 4.83
C SER A 197 19.18 14.29 3.62
N LEU A 198 19.59 14.80 2.45
CA LEU A 198 19.79 13.99 1.25
C LEU A 198 21.18 13.33 1.21
N ASN A 199 22.10 13.76 2.06
CA ASN A 199 23.53 13.42 1.99
C ASN A 199 23.82 11.93 2.24
N GLU A 200 23.06 11.27 3.11
CA GLU A 200 23.32 9.86 3.48
C GLU A 200 23.00 8.88 2.34
N LEU A 201 22.28 9.37 1.33
CA LEU A 201 21.43 8.55 0.48
C LEU A 201 21.57 9.00 -1.00
N LEU A 202 22.26 10.14 -1.23
CA LEU A 202 22.90 10.59 -2.47
C LEU A 202 24.41 10.34 -2.42
N ASN A 203 24.89 9.28 -1.76
CA ASN A 203 26.25 8.77 -1.97
C ASN A 203 26.37 8.18 -3.39
N LEU A 204 26.11 9.03 -4.39
CA LEU A 204 26.80 9.03 -5.66
C LEU A 204 28.27 9.12 -5.27
N ASN A 205 28.92 7.97 -5.36
CA ASN A 205 30.35 7.82 -5.24
C ASN A 205 31.09 9.05 -5.80
N ILE A 206 31.49 9.97 -4.91
CA ILE A 206 32.72 10.72 -5.09
C ILE A 206 33.83 9.73 -4.76
N TYR A 207 33.95 8.65 -5.54
CA TYR A 207 35.25 8.06 -5.74
C TYR A 207 36.00 9.10 -6.55
N LYS A 208 36.70 9.94 -5.79
CA LYS A 208 37.86 10.71 -6.21
C LYS A 208 38.39 10.22 -7.56
N THR A 209 38.04 10.89 -8.64
CA THR A 209 39.01 11.13 -9.70
C THR A 209 40.06 12.07 -9.11
N GLU A 210 40.90 11.53 -8.23
CA GLU A 210 42.28 11.97 -8.13
C GLU A 210 42.93 11.51 -9.45
N SER A 211 42.66 12.29 -10.50
CA SER A 211 43.53 12.35 -11.66
C SER A 211 44.89 12.81 -11.15
N LYS A 212 45.75 11.85 -10.81
CA LYS A 212 47.19 12.08 -10.78
C LYS A 212 47.62 12.40 -12.20
N ASN A 213 47.70 13.68 -12.50
CA ASN A 213 48.49 14.20 -13.61
C ASN A 213 49.51 15.17 -13.02
N HIS A 214 50.76 14.89 -13.40
CA HIS A 214 52.04 15.52 -13.06
C HIS A 214 52.69 15.07 -11.75
#